data_AF-A0A355DP52-F1
#
_entry.id   AF-A0A355DP52-F1
#
_cell.length_a   1.000
_cell.length_b   1.000
_cell.length_c   1.000
_cell.angle_alpha   90.00
_cell.angle_beta   90.00
_cell.angle_gamma   90.00
#
_symmetry.space_group_name_H-M   'P 1'
#
loop_
_entity.id
_entity.type
_entity.pdbx_description
1 polymer ?
#
loop_
_entity_poly.entity_id
_entity_poly.type
_entity_poly.pdbx_seq_one_letter_code
_entity_poly.pdbx_strand_id
1 'polypeptide(L)'
;LIYGCNVAAGDAGAEFIQKLHQLTGVQIAASAKRTGNTQQGGDWELEVRTGNFVPSLAFVPEVMETYAGVFSEPNDTLAQSTNTGINGAGSFSDSGVVGDNGNVGSDADVDLYQVQLNAGDFLRVDIDAEAIGSDLDSYLRLFDSSGTELSSNDDSDGTDSALGFIAQTGGTYYVGVSGYSNDSYNPSIEGSGSGGETGNYNIDIDVVVPNFTPEPNDILSQAANTGINGLGSFSTLGFVGDNPNVLPGLDIDLYKVQLNAGNLISIGVQAETIGSTDLDSYVRLFDSSGNEITFDDDSGSESDSYLEFVAPTTGTYYIGISDTSNSGYNPTVAGSGSDSDTGLYNLDINVGLGRSAILATAPGDGGVRVALDAFGSFGSTTGSAITDPDLEEYSDDAFYDPLGAGEESGTIYASAVAIRIGDTGLRQYLSFYDIGNEDG
;
A
#
# COMPACT_ATOMS: atom_id res chain seq x y z
N LEU A 1 -17.74 -37.43 -24.08
CA LEU A 1 -17.16 -36.77 -25.26
C LEU A 1 -16.38 -35.59 -24.73
N ILE A 2 -15.15 -35.39 -25.20
CA ILE A 2 -14.31 -34.28 -24.77
C ILE A 2 -13.95 -33.49 -26.01
N TYR A 3 -14.29 -32.20 -26.03
CA TYR A 3 -14.04 -31.28 -27.13
C TYR A 3 -13.05 -30.23 -26.65
N GLY A 4 -12.16 -29.76 -27.53
CA GLY A 4 -11.23 -28.67 -27.23
C GLY A 4 -10.13 -28.51 -28.28
N CYS A 5 -9.29 -27.49 -28.12
CA CYS A 5 -8.02 -27.37 -28.82
C CYS A 5 -7.10 -28.51 -28.37
N ASN A 6 -6.94 -29.56 -29.18
CA ASN A 6 -5.84 -30.51 -29.03
C ASN A 6 -5.83 -31.34 -27.71
N VAL A 7 -6.96 -31.52 -27.03
CA VAL A 7 -7.05 -32.18 -25.70
C VAL A 7 -6.44 -33.60 -25.68
N ALA A 8 -6.45 -34.30 -26.81
CA ALA A 8 -5.86 -35.63 -26.96
C ALA A 8 -4.65 -35.64 -27.91
N ALA A 9 -4.00 -34.49 -28.13
CA ALA A 9 -2.85 -34.38 -29.01
C ALA A 9 -1.60 -35.04 -28.41
N GLY A 10 -0.79 -35.64 -29.29
CA GLY A 10 0.46 -36.29 -28.92
C GLY A 10 0.31 -37.49 -27.98
N ASP A 11 1.45 -38.01 -27.54
CA ASP A 11 1.50 -39.18 -26.65
C ASP A 11 0.91 -38.85 -25.26
N ALA A 12 1.16 -37.63 -24.75
CA ALA A 12 0.66 -37.18 -23.45
C ALA A 12 -0.87 -37.06 -23.42
N GLY A 13 -1.48 -36.41 -24.42
CA GLY A 13 -2.93 -36.30 -24.53
C GLY A 13 -3.60 -37.66 -24.72
N ALA A 14 -3.02 -38.54 -25.54
CA ALA A 14 -3.52 -39.91 -25.70
C ALA A 14 -3.46 -40.71 -24.39
N GLU A 15 -2.37 -40.57 -23.62
CA GLU A 15 -2.21 -41.21 -22.31
C GLU A 15 -3.21 -40.67 -21.28
N PHE A 16 -3.45 -39.35 -21.26
CA PHE A 16 -4.47 -38.72 -20.42
C PHE A 16 -5.86 -39.35 -20.65
N ILE A 17 -6.26 -39.50 -21.91
CA ILE A 17 -7.55 -40.11 -22.27
C ILE A 17 -7.63 -41.58 -21.83
N GLN A 18 -6.54 -42.35 -21.99
CA GLN A 18 -6.46 -43.74 -21.51
C GLN A 18 -6.60 -43.83 -19.99
N LYS A 19 -5.89 -42.98 -19.23
CA LYS A 19 -5.98 -42.95 -17.76
C LYS A 19 -7.37 -42.55 -17.28
N LEU A 20 -7.97 -41.53 -17.89
CA LEU A 20 -9.32 -41.09 -17.54
C LEU A 20 -10.35 -42.19 -17.76
N HIS A 21 -10.23 -42.95 -18.85
CA HIS A 21 -11.06 -44.13 -19.10
C HIS A 21 -10.85 -45.23 -18.04
N GLN A 22 -9.61 -45.53 -17.67
CA GLN A 22 -9.31 -46.53 -16.64
C GLN A 22 -9.91 -46.16 -15.28
N LEU A 23 -9.89 -44.87 -14.93
CA LEU A 23 -10.43 -44.37 -13.67
C LEU A 23 -11.96 -44.36 -13.64
N THR A 24 -12.60 -43.98 -14.74
CA THR A 24 -14.05 -43.76 -14.79
C THR A 24 -14.83 -44.96 -15.31
N GLY A 25 -14.18 -45.88 -16.03
CA GLY A 25 -14.80 -47.01 -16.71
C GLY A 25 -15.67 -46.63 -17.91
N VAL A 26 -15.76 -45.35 -18.28
CA VAL A 26 -16.63 -44.88 -19.38
C VAL A 26 -15.88 -44.88 -20.70
N GLN A 27 -16.57 -45.11 -21.81
CA GLN A 27 -15.97 -44.95 -23.15
C GLN A 27 -15.77 -43.47 -23.46
N ILE A 28 -14.55 -43.08 -23.83
CA ILE A 28 -14.17 -41.69 -24.09
C ILE A 28 -13.77 -41.55 -25.56
N ALA A 29 -14.23 -40.47 -26.17
CA ALA A 29 -13.75 -39.97 -27.45
C ALA A 29 -13.38 -38.49 -27.25
N ALA A 30 -12.21 -38.09 -27.73
CA ALA A 30 -11.63 -36.77 -27.56
C ALA A 30 -10.95 -36.27 -28.84
N SER A 31 -10.96 -34.96 -29.05
CA SER A 31 -10.28 -34.31 -30.17
C SER A 31 -8.77 -34.27 -29.95
N ALA A 32 -7.99 -34.72 -30.93
CA ALA A 32 -6.53 -34.55 -30.97
C ALA A 32 -6.12 -33.32 -31.79
N LYS A 33 -7.09 -32.66 -32.42
CA LYS A 33 -6.93 -31.42 -33.18
C LYS A 33 -7.93 -30.37 -32.72
N ARG A 34 -7.89 -29.20 -33.35
CA ARG A 34 -8.90 -28.15 -33.17
C ARG A 34 -10.30 -28.65 -33.50
N THR A 35 -11.22 -28.46 -32.57
CA THR A 35 -12.64 -28.73 -32.82
C THR A 35 -13.30 -27.50 -33.48
N GLY A 36 -14.03 -27.65 -34.59
CA GLY A 36 -14.89 -26.59 -35.13
C GLY A 36 -14.79 -26.37 -36.64
N ASN A 37 -14.73 -25.11 -37.07
CA ASN A 37 -14.84 -24.70 -38.47
C ASN A 37 -13.68 -25.21 -39.33
N THR A 38 -14.02 -25.89 -40.43
CA THR A 38 -13.05 -26.51 -41.34
C THR A 38 -12.28 -25.54 -42.22
N GLN A 39 -12.81 -24.34 -42.46
CA GLN A 39 -12.08 -23.29 -43.18
C GLN A 39 -11.04 -22.61 -42.30
N GLN A 40 -11.18 -22.72 -40.98
CA GLN A 40 -10.23 -22.24 -39.97
C GLN A 40 -9.31 -23.36 -39.44
N GLY A 41 -9.27 -24.51 -40.12
CA GLY A 41 -8.36 -25.62 -39.79
C GLY A 41 -8.82 -26.52 -38.65
N GLY A 42 -10.04 -26.36 -38.13
CA GLY A 42 -10.66 -27.30 -37.20
C GLY A 42 -11.44 -28.42 -37.92
N ASP A 43 -11.85 -29.42 -37.17
CA ASP A 43 -12.84 -30.40 -37.62
C ASP A 43 -13.75 -30.82 -36.45
N TRP A 44 -14.74 -31.66 -36.70
CA TRP A 44 -15.62 -32.17 -35.64
C TRP A 44 -15.27 -33.62 -35.27
N GLU A 45 -14.06 -34.08 -35.64
CA GLU A 45 -13.61 -35.43 -35.40
C GLU A 45 -13.08 -35.57 -33.97
N LEU A 46 -13.36 -36.74 -33.38
CA LEU A 46 -12.78 -37.15 -32.11
C LEU A 46 -11.85 -38.32 -32.42
N GLU A 47 -10.58 -38.01 -32.66
CA GLU A 47 -9.59 -38.96 -33.19
C GLU A 47 -9.13 -39.98 -32.16
N VAL A 48 -9.06 -39.59 -30.89
CA VAL A 48 -8.59 -40.48 -29.81
C VAL A 48 -9.78 -41.10 -29.11
N ARG A 49 -9.80 -42.44 -29.03
CA ARG A 49 -10.90 -43.22 -28.44
C ARG A 49 -10.38 -44.37 -27.60
N THR A 50 -11.04 -44.65 -26.48
CA THR A 50 -10.68 -45.76 -25.57
C THR A 50 -11.38 -47.08 -25.91
N GLY A 51 -12.03 -47.15 -27.07
CA GLY A 51 -12.67 -48.36 -27.56
C GLY A 51 -13.21 -48.16 -28.98
N ASN A 52 -13.75 -49.23 -29.56
CA ASN A 52 -14.33 -49.17 -30.90
C ASN A 52 -15.82 -48.79 -30.80
N PHE A 53 -16.11 -47.50 -30.89
CA PHE A 53 -17.47 -46.97 -30.97
C PHE A 53 -17.51 -45.72 -31.84
N VAL A 54 -18.72 -45.39 -32.32
CA VAL A 54 -18.98 -44.15 -33.05
C VAL A 54 -19.61 -43.16 -32.07
N PRO A 55 -18.92 -42.07 -31.69
CA PRO A 55 -19.49 -41.08 -30.79
C PRO A 55 -20.66 -40.37 -31.49
N SER A 56 -21.79 -40.27 -30.81
CA SER A 56 -22.85 -39.33 -31.21
C SER A 56 -22.41 -37.94 -30.75
N LEU A 57 -22.08 -37.04 -31.67
CA LEU A 57 -21.63 -35.69 -31.32
C LEU A 57 -22.73 -34.93 -30.55
N ALA A 58 -22.33 -34.03 -29.66
CA ALA A 58 -23.22 -33.19 -28.89
C ALA A 58 -23.91 -32.11 -29.73
N PHE A 59 -23.38 -31.82 -30.92
CA PHE A 59 -23.84 -30.78 -31.82
C PHE A 59 -24.59 -31.37 -33.01
N VAL A 60 -25.68 -30.71 -33.40
CA VAL A 60 -26.44 -31.08 -34.61
C VAL A 60 -25.73 -30.60 -35.88
N PRO A 61 -25.88 -31.29 -37.03
CA PRO A 61 -25.16 -30.95 -38.27
C PRO A 61 -25.30 -29.48 -38.70
N GLU A 62 -26.48 -28.89 -38.52
CA GLU A 62 -26.75 -27.50 -38.90
C GLU A 62 -25.92 -26.51 -38.08
N VAL A 63 -25.67 -26.81 -36.80
CA VAL A 63 -24.79 -26.01 -35.94
C VAL A 63 -23.35 -26.21 -36.36
N MET A 64 -22.92 -27.45 -36.64
CA MET A 64 -21.55 -27.73 -37.07
C MET A 64 -21.19 -27.08 -38.41
N GLU A 65 -22.13 -27.00 -39.35
CA GLU A 65 -21.94 -26.32 -40.65
C GLU A 65 -21.92 -24.79 -40.55
N THR A 66 -22.67 -24.22 -39.60
CA THR A 66 -22.82 -22.76 -39.45
C THR A 66 -21.92 -22.17 -38.36
N TYR A 67 -21.26 -22.99 -37.56
CA TYR A 67 -20.32 -22.55 -36.55
C TYR A 67 -19.13 -21.85 -37.22
N ALA A 68 -19.00 -20.55 -36.95
CA ALA A 68 -18.05 -19.68 -37.63
C ALA A 68 -16.63 -19.76 -37.05
N GLY A 69 -16.46 -20.38 -35.87
CA GLY A 69 -15.20 -20.44 -35.13
C GLY A 69 -14.58 -21.83 -35.11
N VAL A 70 -13.36 -21.92 -34.60
CA VAL A 70 -12.86 -23.10 -33.91
C VAL A 70 -13.06 -22.90 -32.41
N PHE A 71 -13.07 -23.97 -31.62
CA PHE A 71 -12.85 -23.85 -30.18
C PHE A 71 -11.42 -23.32 -30.06
N SER A 72 -11.27 -22.00 -29.97
CA SER A 72 -9.98 -21.35 -29.80
C SER A 72 -9.63 -21.33 -28.33
N GLU A 73 -8.34 -21.22 -28.07
CA GLU A 73 -7.93 -20.56 -26.84
C GLU A 73 -8.41 -19.10 -26.93
N PRO A 74 -9.18 -18.61 -25.96
CA PRO A 74 -9.85 -17.32 -26.12
C PRO A 74 -9.06 -16.14 -25.54
N ASN A 75 -7.94 -16.33 -24.86
CA ASN A 75 -7.36 -15.35 -23.92
C ASN A 75 -6.40 -14.31 -24.55
N ASP A 76 -6.22 -14.23 -25.88
CA ASP A 76 -5.25 -13.32 -26.51
C ASP A 76 -5.57 -11.83 -26.51
N THR A 77 -6.80 -11.44 -26.15
CA THR A 77 -7.20 -10.03 -26.19
C THR A 77 -8.02 -9.63 -24.97
N LEU A 78 -8.09 -8.33 -24.67
CA LEU A 78 -8.82 -7.80 -23.50
C LEU A 78 -10.28 -8.31 -23.48
N ALA A 79 -10.94 -8.35 -24.64
CA ALA A 79 -12.33 -8.77 -24.79
C ALA A 79 -12.58 -10.26 -24.53
N GLN A 80 -11.51 -11.02 -24.40
CA GLN A 80 -11.45 -12.46 -24.63
C GLN A 80 -10.65 -13.14 -23.49
N SER A 81 -9.96 -12.33 -22.70
CA SER A 81 -9.25 -12.65 -21.46
C SER A 81 -9.97 -13.62 -20.52
N THR A 82 -9.16 -14.41 -19.82
CA THR A 82 -9.60 -15.32 -18.77
C THR A 82 -10.09 -14.53 -17.56
N ASN A 83 -11.36 -14.67 -17.22
CA ASN A 83 -11.91 -14.01 -16.03
C ASN A 83 -11.50 -14.79 -14.77
N THR A 84 -10.68 -14.16 -13.93
CA THR A 84 -10.19 -14.75 -12.67
C THR A 84 -11.29 -14.89 -11.60
N GLY A 85 -12.37 -14.13 -11.72
CA GLY A 85 -13.43 -14.03 -10.72
C GLY A 85 -13.07 -13.18 -9.49
N ILE A 86 -11.85 -12.63 -9.42
CA ILE A 86 -11.42 -11.73 -8.34
C ILE A 86 -12.14 -10.39 -8.47
N ASN A 87 -12.67 -9.90 -7.35
CA ASN A 87 -13.34 -8.61 -7.21
C ASN A 87 -13.06 -8.03 -5.82
N GLY A 88 -11.96 -7.28 -5.70
CA GLY A 88 -11.33 -6.93 -4.43
C GLY A 88 -10.34 -8.00 -3.96
N ALA A 89 -10.21 -8.19 -2.64
CA ALA A 89 -9.34 -9.22 -2.08
C ALA A 89 -9.70 -10.64 -2.55
N GLY A 90 -8.71 -11.41 -2.97
CA GLY A 90 -8.88 -12.77 -3.46
C GLY A 90 -7.60 -13.35 -4.04
N SER A 91 -7.65 -14.61 -4.44
CA SER A 91 -6.54 -15.28 -5.12
C SER A 91 -7.06 -16.12 -6.27
N PHE A 92 -6.24 -16.25 -7.31
CA PHE A 92 -6.50 -17.06 -8.49
C PHE A 92 -5.20 -17.73 -8.91
N SER A 93 -5.28 -19.01 -9.24
CA SER A 93 -4.14 -19.78 -9.75
C SER A 93 -4.59 -20.57 -10.97
N ASP A 94 -3.76 -20.60 -12.01
CA ASP A 94 -4.02 -21.38 -13.22
C ASP A 94 -2.72 -21.87 -13.87
N SER A 95 -2.85 -22.75 -14.86
CA SER A 95 -1.75 -23.14 -15.74
C SER A 95 -2.11 -22.75 -17.16
N GLY A 96 -1.21 -22.02 -17.83
CA GLY A 96 -1.35 -21.58 -19.21
C GLY A 96 -0.19 -22.02 -20.09
N VAL A 97 -0.29 -21.70 -21.38
CA VAL A 97 0.76 -21.96 -22.37
C VAL A 97 0.87 -20.74 -23.27
N VAL A 98 2.04 -20.13 -23.35
CA VAL A 98 2.30 -19.17 -24.43
C VAL A 98 2.67 -19.97 -25.67
N GLY A 99 1.92 -19.85 -26.75
CA GLY A 99 2.25 -20.36 -28.08
C GLY A 99 1.32 -21.46 -28.63
N ASP A 100 0.19 -21.76 -27.99
CA ASP A 100 -0.81 -22.73 -28.47
C ASP A 100 -1.99 -22.12 -29.24
N ASN A 101 -2.12 -20.80 -29.32
CA ASN A 101 -2.99 -20.15 -30.29
C ASN A 101 -2.42 -20.20 -31.71
N GLY A 102 -2.49 -21.34 -32.37
CA GLY A 102 -2.11 -21.42 -33.80
C GLY A 102 -3.10 -20.78 -34.79
N ASN A 103 -3.92 -19.80 -34.41
CA ASN A 103 -4.40 -18.79 -35.39
C ASN A 103 -3.31 -17.72 -35.64
N VAL A 104 -2.37 -17.58 -34.70
CA VAL A 104 -1.25 -16.64 -34.75
C VAL A 104 0.08 -17.38 -34.84
N GLY A 105 1.17 -16.65 -35.04
CA GLY A 105 2.51 -17.23 -34.83
C GLY A 105 2.66 -17.59 -33.36
N SER A 106 3.25 -18.74 -33.04
CA SER A 106 3.39 -19.18 -31.65
C SER A 106 4.16 -18.17 -30.79
N ASP A 107 5.08 -17.42 -31.41
CA ASP A 107 5.88 -16.36 -30.80
C ASP A 107 5.15 -15.00 -30.72
N ALA A 108 3.92 -14.91 -31.23
CA ALA A 108 3.05 -13.74 -31.15
C ALA A 108 1.85 -13.95 -30.21
N ASP A 109 1.75 -15.15 -29.65
CA ASP A 109 0.73 -15.56 -28.71
C ASP A 109 0.92 -14.88 -27.35
N VAL A 110 -0.19 -14.58 -26.69
CA VAL A 110 -0.23 -13.94 -25.37
C VAL A 110 -1.46 -14.41 -24.62
N ASP A 111 -1.35 -14.51 -23.30
CA ASP A 111 -2.48 -14.86 -22.45
C ASP A 111 -2.87 -13.68 -21.57
N LEU A 112 -4.13 -13.24 -21.65
CA LEU A 112 -4.66 -12.19 -20.81
C LEU A 112 -5.62 -12.73 -19.75
N TYR A 113 -5.47 -12.22 -18.54
CA TYR A 113 -6.30 -12.49 -17.37
C TYR A 113 -6.94 -11.19 -16.88
N GLN A 114 -8.24 -11.23 -16.60
CA GLN A 114 -9.00 -10.08 -16.11
C GLN A 114 -9.17 -10.16 -14.59
N VAL A 115 -8.87 -9.06 -13.89
CA VAL A 115 -9.06 -8.88 -12.45
C VAL A 115 -9.83 -7.57 -12.17
N GLN A 116 -10.75 -7.59 -11.20
CA GLN A 116 -11.45 -6.41 -10.74
C GLN A 116 -10.84 -5.93 -9.41
N LEU A 117 -10.29 -4.72 -9.41
CA LEU A 117 -9.65 -4.09 -8.26
C LEU A 117 -10.48 -2.90 -7.77
N ASN A 118 -10.38 -2.61 -6.48
CA ASN A 118 -10.77 -1.34 -5.87
C ASN A 118 -9.53 -0.43 -5.75
N ALA A 119 -9.75 0.87 -5.56
CA ALA A 119 -8.65 1.76 -5.20
C ALA A 119 -7.99 1.28 -3.88
N GLY A 120 -6.67 1.33 -3.82
CA GLY A 120 -5.87 0.85 -2.69
C GLY A 120 -5.58 -0.65 -2.65
N ASP A 121 -6.26 -1.46 -3.48
CA ASP A 121 -5.96 -2.90 -3.57
C ASP A 121 -4.51 -3.12 -4.05
N PHE A 122 -3.77 -4.01 -3.39
CA PHE A 122 -2.45 -4.45 -3.81
C PHE A 122 -2.55 -5.77 -4.58
N LEU A 123 -2.30 -5.70 -5.89
CA LEU A 123 -2.19 -6.82 -6.81
C LEU A 123 -0.74 -7.34 -6.79
N ARG A 124 -0.60 -8.65 -6.57
CA ARG A 124 0.63 -9.41 -6.81
C ARG A 124 0.36 -10.45 -7.89
N VAL A 125 1.27 -10.56 -8.85
CA VAL A 125 1.28 -11.58 -9.88
C VAL A 125 2.62 -12.29 -9.86
N ASP A 126 2.61 -13.61 -9.93
CA ASP A 126 3.78 -14.48 -9.96
C ASP A 126 3.64 -15.48 -11.12
N ILE A 127 4.69 -15.65 -11.91
CA ILE A 127 4.77 -16.69 -12.94
C ILE A 127 5.76 -17.76 -12.46
N ASP A 128 5.40 -19.04 -12.64
CA ASP A 128 6.30 -20.17 -12.45
C ASP A 128 6.43 -20.95 -13.77
N ALA A 129 7.48 -20.71 -14.53
CA ALA A 129 7.79 -21.43 -15.76
C ALA A 129 9.06 -22.27 -15.62
N GLU A 130 10.13 -21.70 -15.06
CA GLU A 130 11.39 -22.41 -14.80
C GLU A 130 11.16 -23.58 -13.81
N ALA A 131 10.38 -23.34 -12.76
CA ALA A 131 10.09 -24.34 -11.72
C ALA A 131 9.40 -25.60 -12.25
N ILE A 132 8.66 -25.49 -13.36
CA ILE A 132 7.99 -26.61 -14.05
C ILE A 132 8.79 -27.15 -15.24
N GLY A 133 10.01 -26.64 -15.46
CA GLY A 133 10.92 -27.06 -16.54
C GLY A 133 10.50 -26.58 -17.92
N SER A 134 9.81 -25.44 -17.99
CA SER A 134 9.46 -24.76 -19.24
C SER A 134 10.67 -23.98 -19.80
N ASP A 135 10.68 -23.78 -21.11
CA ASP A 135 11.66 -22.92 -21.80
C ASP A 135 11.13 -21.47 -21.95
N LEU A 136 9.97 -21.15 -21.37
CA LEU A 136 9.40 -19.81 -21.40
C LEU A 136 10.25 -18.86 -20.53
N ASP A 137 10.83 -17.87 -21.17
CA ASP A 137 11.34 -16.64 -20.56
C ASP A 137 10.17 -15.66 -20.53
N SER A 138 9.55 -15.48 -19.36
CA SER A 138 8.22 -14.87 -19.26
C SER A 138 8.27 -13.35 -19.16
N TYR A 139 7.23 -12.68 -19.64
CA TYR A 139 7.07 -11.24 -19.53
C TYR A 139 5.66 -10.89 -19.07
N LEU A 140 5.58 -10.24 -17.92
CA LEU A 140 4.32 -9.74 -17.37
C LEU A 140 4.09 -8.29 -17.77
N ARG A 141 2.86 -7.99 -18.17
CA ARG A 141 2.36 -6.62 -18.38
C ARG A 141 1.03 -6.46 -17.67
N LEU A 142 0.83 -5.31 -17.05
CA LEU A 142 -0.43 -4.91 -16.45
C LEU A 142 -1.04 -3.78 -17.26
N PHE A 143 -2.32 -3.90 -17.59
CA PHE A 143 -3.07 -2.90 -18.35
C PHE A 143 -4.30 -2.42 -17.60
N ASP A 144 -4.67 -1.17 -17.86
CA ASP A 144 -5.98 -0.64 -17.48
C ASP A 144 -7.10 -1.13 -18.42
N SER A 145 -8.33 -0.67 -18.15
CA SER A 145 -9.50 -1.02 -18.95
C SER A 145 -9.47 -0.57 -20.43
N SER A 146 -8.58 0.38 -20.76
CA SER A 146 -8.39 0.91 -22.12
C SER A 146 -7.28 0.19 -22.89
N GLY A 147 -6.53 -0.70 -22.24
CA GLY A 147 -5.34 -1.35 -22.78
C GLY A 147 -4.08 -0.51 -22.69
N THR A 148 -4.07 0.54 -21.86
CA THR A 148 -2.87 1.30 -21.53
C THR A 148 -2.04 0.51 -20.53
N GLU A 149 -0.76 0.30 -20.82
CA GLU A 149 0.16 -0.39 -19.91
C GLU A 149 0.46 0.50 -18.68
N LEU A 150 0.38 -0.10 -17.50
CA LEU A 150 0.59 0.53 -16.20
C LEU A 150 1.89 0.05 -15.55
N SER A 151 2.27 -1.20 -15.78
CA SER A 151 3.46 -1.81 -15.18
C SER A 151 3.85 -3.05 -15.99
N SER A 152 5.12 -3.44 -15.91
CA SER A 152 5.65 -4.63 -16.56
C SER A 152 6.90 -5.15 -15.84
N ASN A 153 7.17 -6.44 -15.99
CA ASN A 153 8.40 -7.07 -15.49
C ASN A 153 8.76 -8.31 -16.32
N ASP A 154 10.04 -8.49 -16.61
CA ASP A 154 10.65 -9.65 -17.28
C ASP A 154 11.21 -10.66 -16.27
N ASP A 155 12.10 -10.24 -15.38
CA ASP A 155 12.86 -11.15 -14.52
C ASP A 155 12.71 -10.80 -13.03
N SER A 156 12.20 -11.76 -12.24
CA SER A 156 12.12 -11.64 -10.78
C SER A 156 12.77 -12.83 -10.05
N ASP A 157 12.48 -14.08 -10.46
CA ASP A 157 13.14 -15.29 -9.96
C ASP A 157 13.67 -16.12 -11.14
N GLY A 158 14.95 -15.98 -11.47
CA GLY A 158 15.46 -16.55 -12.72
C GLY A 158 14.91 -15.79 -13.92
N THR A 159 14.28 -16.50 -14.87
CA THR A 159 13.58 -15.96 -16.05
C THR A 159 12.06 -15.87 -15.85
N ASP A 160 11.62 -16.08 -14.61
CA ASP A 160 10.22 -15.99 -14.23
C ASP A 160 9.90 -14.56 -13.77
N SER A 161 8.86 -13.97 -14.37
CA SER A 161 8.41 -12.60 -14.12
C SER A 161 7.46 -12.55 -12.92
N ALA A 162 7.55 -11.46 -12.15
CA ALA A 162 6.60 -11.18 -11.06
C ALA A 162 6.29 -9.68 -10.98
N LEU A 163 5.08 -9.31 -10.56
CA LEU A 163 4.62 -7.92 -10.55
C LEU A 163 3.90 -7.59 -9.25
N GLY A 164 4.14 -6.40 -8.70
CA GLY A 164 3.39 -5.81 -7.59
C GLY A 164 2.83 -4.46 -7.98
N PHE A 165 1.56 -4.19 -7.69
CA PHE A 165 0.87 -2.97 -8.10
C PHE A 165 -0.21 -2.55 -7.11
N ILE A 166 -0.27 -1.26 -6.77
CA ILE A 166 -1.39 -0.70 -6.00
C ILE A 166 -2.35 0.02 -6.96
N ALA A 167 -3.60 -0.40 -6.96
CA ALA A 167 -4.62 0.22 -7.80
C ALA A 167 -4.94 1.64 -7.34
N GLN A 168 -4.69 2.63 -8.20
CA GLN A 168 -5.03 4.03 -7.94
C GLN A 168 -6.54 4.30 -8.03
N THR A 169 -7.25 3.51 -8.84
CA THR A 169 -8.69 3.65 -9.02
C THR A 169 -9.36 2.28 -9.01
N GLY A 170 -10.63 2.25 -8.62
CA GLY A 170 -11.45 1.04 -8.77
C GLY A 170 -11.75 0.78 -10.24
N GLY A 171 -11.53 -0.44 -10.71
CA GLY A 171 -11.65 -0.74 -12.13
C GLY A 171 -11.27 -2.16 -12.51
N THR A 172 -11.54 -2.45 -13.78
CA THR A 172 -11.09 -3.69 -14.41
C THR A 172 -9.67 -3.50 -14.92
N TYR A 173 -8.79 -4.41 -14.53
CA TYR A 173 -7.40 -4.48 -14.95
C TYR A 173 -7.13 -5.81 -15.65
N TYR A 174 -6.08 -5.83 -16.47
CA TYR A 174 -5.70 -7.01 -17.23
C TYR A 174 -4.23 -7.33 -17.03
N VAL A 175 -3.95 -8.55 -16.63
CA VAL A 175 -2.61 -9.12 -16.53
C VAL A 175 -2.35 -9.88 -17.82
N GLY A 176 -1.29 -9.54 -18.53
CA GLY A 176 -0.88 -10.21 -19.74
C GLY A 176 0.44 -10.94 -19.57
N VAL A 177 0.47 -12.18 -20.05
CA VAL A 177 1.65 -13.05 -20.05
C VAL A 177 2.10 -13.24 -21.50
N SER A 178 3.38 -13.02 -21.76
CA SER A 178 4.01 -13.29 -23.06
C SER A 178 5.43 -13.81 -22.85
N GLY A 179 6.13 -14.14 -23.94
CA GLY A 179 7.57 -14.35 -23.89
C GLY A 179 8.33 -13.01 -23.83
N TYR A 180 9.52 -12.97 -23.24
CA TYR A 180 10.38 -11.79 -23.04
C TYR A 180 10.50 -10.88 -24.28
N SER A 181 10.73 -11.46 -25.46
CA SER A 181 10.86 -10.66 -26.69
C SER A 181 9.53 -10.11 -27.23
N ASN A 182 8.39 -10.59 -26.72
CA ASN A 182 7.05 -10.14 -27.06
C ASN A 182 6.57 -9.14 -26.00
N ASP A 183 7.36 -8.11 -25.75
CA ASP A 183 7.15 -7.09 -24.71
C ASP A 183 6.18 -5.96 -25.14
N SER A 184 5.85 -5.89 -26.42
CA SER A 184 5.23 -4.72 -27.05
C SER A 184 3.96 -5.03 -27.87
N TYR A 185 3.37 -6.21 -27.68
CA TYR A 185 2.08 -6.55 -28.28
C TYR A 185 0.99 -5.54 -27.93
N ASN A 186 -0.03 -5.45 -28.79
CA ASN A 186 -1.23 -4.68 -28.51
C ASN A 186 -2.30 -5.61 -27.90
N PRO A 187 -2.72 -5.42 -26.63
CA PRO A 187 -3.63 -6.34 -25.95
C PRO A 187 -5.06 -6.31 -26.53
N SER A 188 -5.37 -5.39 -27.45
CA SER A 188 -6.66 -5.33 -28.15
C SER A 188 -6.65 -5.99 -29.53
N ILE A 189 -5.51 -6.51 -29.99
CA ILE A 189 -5.35 -7.08 -31.32
C ILE A 189 -4.65 -8.45 -31.21
N GLU A 190 -5.41 -9.51 -31.49
CA GLU A 190 -4.92 -10.90 -31.54
C GLU A 190 -3.71 -11.01 -32.48
N GLY A 191 -2.63 -11.65 -32.01
CA GLY A 191 -1.41 -11.88 -32.81
C GLY A 191 -0.65 -10.62 -33.20
N SER A 192 -0.85 -9.52 -32.48
CA SER A 192 -0.08 -8.28 -32.68
C SER A 192 1.33 -8.34 -32.12
N GLY A 193 1.63 -9.38 -31.33
CA GLY A 193 2.96 -9.65 -30.82
C GLY A 193 3.96 -10.02 -31.91
N SER A 194 5.23 -10.02 -31.58
CA SER A 194 6.29 -10.43 -32.50
C SER A 194 7.51 -10.97 -31.79
N GLY A 195 7.80 -12.26 -31.97
CA GLY A 195 8.98 -12.89 -31.40
C GLY A 195 8.89 -13.03 -29.89
N GLY A 196 9.19 -14.21 -29.36
CA GLY A 196 9.10 -14.50 -27.93
C GLY A 196 9.26 -15.99 -27.70
N GLU A 197 9.84 -16.33 -26.56
CA GLU A 197 9.85 -17.68 -26.04
C GLU A 197 8.41 -18.15 -25.79
N THR A 198 8.18 -19.44 -25.98
CA THR A 198 6.88 -20.09 -25.85
C THR A 198 7.04 -21.22 -24.86
N GLY A 199 6.00 -21.50 -24.08
CA GLY A 199 6.06 -22.60 -23.14
C GLY A 199 4.93 -22.56 -22.13
N ASN A 200 4.88 -23.63 -21.32
CA ASN A 200 3.91 -23.71 -20.24
C ASN A 200 4.32 -22.78 -19.09
N TYR A 201 3.36 -22.32 -18.32
CA TYR A 201 3.60 -21.63 -17.06
C TYR A 201 2.47 -21.92 -16.07
N ASN A 202 2.74 -21.75 -14.78
CA ASN A 202 1.67 -21.50 -13.81
C ASN A 202 1.65 -20.01 -13.48
N ILE A 203 0.47 -19.48 -13.20
CA ILE A 203 0.28 -18.10 -12.76
C ILE A 203 -0.43 -18.10 -11.41
N ASP A 204 0.07 -17.29 -10.49
CA ASP A 204 -0.60 -16.94 -9.24
C ASP A 204 -0.91 -15.44 -9.25
N ILE A 205 -2.19 -15.10 -9.05
CA ILE A 205 -2.68 -13.74 -8.92
C ILE A 205 -3.29 -13.60 -7.53
N ASP A 206 -2.68 -12.76 -6.70
CA ASP A 206 -3.16 -12.43 -5.36
C ASP A 206 -3.53 -10.96 -5.28
N VAL A 207 -4.72 -10.68 -4.78
CA VAL A 207 -5.15 -9.32 -4.42
C VAL A 207 -5.32 -9.24 -2.92
N VAL A 208 -4.53 -8.37 -2.30
CA VAL A 208 -4.54 -8.12 -0.87
C VAL A 208 -5.02 -6.69 -0.65
N VAL A 209 -5.94 -6.50 0.28
CA VAL A 209 -6.31 -5.17 0.77
C VAL A 209 -5.33 -4.82 1.89
N PRO A 210 -4.42 -3.84 1.71
CA PRO A 210 -3.57 -3.41 2.79
C PRO A 210 -4.44 -2.83 3.92
N ASN A 211 -3.99 -2.96 5.17
CA ASN A 211 -4.73 -2.47 6.32
C ASN A 211 -4.52 -0.96 6.49
N PHE A 212 -5.18 -0.16 5.66
CA PHE A 212 -5.18 1.30 5.75
C PHE A 212 -6.02 1.80 6.93
N THR A 213 -5.87 3.09 7.22
CA THR A 213 -6.81 3.82 8.07
C THR A 213 -8.25 3.62 7.55
N PRO A 214 -9.21 3.17 8.37
CA PRO A 214 -10.55 2.85 7.85
C PRO A 214 -11.41 4.07 7.49
N GLU A 215 -12.07 3.98 6.34
CA GLU A 215 -13.11 4.91 5.86
C GLU A 215 -14.47 4.81 6.60
N PRO A 216 -15.28 5.88 6.65
CA PRO A 216 -15.00 7.22 6.12
C PRO A 216 -14.12 8.05 7.08
N ASN A 217 -13.21 8.86 6.55
CA ASN A 217 -12.39 9.77 7.37
C ASN A 217 -12.23 11.20 6.78
N ASP A 218 -13.01 11.60 5.79
CA ASP A 218 -12.83 12.83 4.98
C ASP A 218 -13.39 14.12 5.62
N ILE A 219 -14.04 14.02 6.78
CA ILE A 219 -14.55 15.20 7.51
C ILE A 219 -14.19 15.16 9.00
N LEU A 220 -14.16 16.32 9.64
CA LEU A 220 -13.77 16.47 11.06
C LEU A 220 -14.53 15.50 11.99
N SER A 221 -15.82 15.29 11.76
CA SER A 221 -16.63 14.40 12.62
C SER A 221 -16.32 12.91 12.43
N GLN A 222 -15.67 12.56 11.33
CA GLN A 222 -15.30 11.20 10.94
C GLN A 222 -13.80 10.92 11.11
N ALA A 223 -12.98 11.97 11.27
CA ALA A 223 -11.54 11.90 11.39
C ALA A 223 -11.04 10.74 12.29
N ALA A 224 -10.09 9.99 11.75
CA ALA A 224 -9.42 8.86 12.36
C ALA A 224 -8.74 9.26 13.67
N ASN A 225 -8.90 8.44 14.71
CA ASN A 225 -8.38 8.77 16.03
C ASN A 225 -6.94 8.28 16.20
N THR A 226 -6.00 9.21 16.36
CA THR A 226 -4.58 8.87 16.64
C THR A 226 -4.37 8.28 18.03
N GLY A 227 -5.31 8.50 18.96
CA GLY A 227 -5.19 8.08 20.37
C GLY A 227 -4.23 8.93 21.22
N ILE A 228 -3.53 9.89 20.63
CA ILE A 228 -2.61 10.79 21.35
C ILE A 228 -3.42 11.80 22.18
N ASN A 229 -3.08 11.93 23.46
CA ASN A 229 -3.67 12.87 24.41
C ASN A 229 -2.56 13.57 25.23
N GLY A 230 -2.00 14.64 24.69
CA GLY A 230 -0.79 15.27 25.18
C GLY A 230 0.44 14.75 24.43
N LEU A 231 1.36 14.08 25.12
CA LEU A 231 2.58 13.53 24.52
C LEU A 231 2.34 12.13 23.95
N GLY A 232 3.03 11.77 22.88
CA GLY A 232 2.95 10.44 22.27
C GLY A 232 3.40 10.43 20.81
N SER A 233 3.27 9.26 20.18
CA SER A 233 3.49 9.09 18.75
C SER A 233 2.41 8.21 18.14
N PHE A 234 2.21 8.37 16.84
CA PHE A 234 1.27 7.61 16.03
C PHE A 234 1.89 7.41 14.66
N SER A 235 1.74 6.21 14.09
CA SER A 235 2.21 5.88 12.75
C SER A 235 1.17 4.99 12.08
N THR A 236 0.82 5.27 10.84
CA THR A 236 -0.15 4.48 10.08
C THR A 236 0.08 4.56 8.59
N LEU A 237 -0.34 3.51 7.89
CA LEU A 237 -0.49 3.50 6.46
C LEU A 237 -1.89 4.03 6.10
N GLY A 238 -1.98 4.92 5.12
CA GLY A 238 -3.23 5.44 4.57
C GLY A 238 -3.20 5.53 3.05
N PHE A 239 -4.34 5.69 2.42
CA PHE A 239 -4.45 5.77 0.98
C PHE A 239 -5.45 6.86 0.60
N VAL A 240 -4.98 7.97 0.04
CA VAL A 240 -5.88 8.99 -0.52
C VAL A 240 -6.51 8.40 -1.78
N GLY A 241 -7.84 8.26 -1.81
CA GLY A 241 -8.60 7.75 -2.95
C GLY A 241 -9.36 6.44 -2.69
N ASP A 242 -9.33 5.92 -1.46
CA ASP A 242 -9.97 4.66 -1.08
C ASP A 242 -11.41 4.82 -0.55
N ASN A 243 -11.91 6.05 -0.38
CA ASN A 243 -13.32 6.26 0.00
C ASN A 243 -14.28 5.99 -1.18
N PRO A 244 -15.12 4.93 -1.11
CA PRO A 244 -16.00 4.54 -2.21
C PRO A 244 -17.20 5.49 -2.43
N ASN A 245 -17.39 6.48 -1.55
CA ASN A 245 -18.54 7.39 -1.61
C ASN A 245 -18.22 8.75 -2.24
N VAL A 246 -16.95 9.01 -2.57
CA VAL A 246 -16.47 10.23 -3.23
C VAL A 246 -15.71 9.85 -4.51
N LEU A 247 -15.38 10.84 -5.35
CA LEU A 247 -14.45 10.58 -6.46
C LEU A 247 -13.05 10.37 -5.86
N PRO A 248 -12.22 9.44 -6.37
CA PRO A 248 -10.91 9.16 -5.80
C PRO A 248 -10.04 10.40 -5.61
N GLY A 249 -9.94 11.27 -6.63
CA GLY A 249 -9.18 12.52 -6.52
C GLY A 249 -9.82 13.62 -5.67
N LEU A 250 -11.01 13.40 -5.10
CA LEU A 250 -11.64 14.29 -4.12
C LEU A 250 -11.58 13.75 -2.69
N ASP A 251 -11.06 12.53 -2.54
CA ASP A 251 -10.84 11.91 -1.25
C ASP A 251 -9.71 12.63 -0.50
N ILE A 252 -9.84 12.70 0.82
CA ILE A 252 -8.83 13.25 1.72
C ILE A 252 -8.93 12.49 3.04
N ASP A 253 -7.80 12.34 3.72
CA ASP A 253 -7.77 11.67 5.01
C ASP A 253 -7.65 12.65 6.16
N LEU A 254 -8.60 12.66 7.10
CA LEU A 254 -8.45 13.42 8.36
C LEU A 254 -8.13 12.53 9.55
N TYR A 255 -7.17 13.00 10.33
CA TYR A 255 -6.77 12.45 11.63
C TYR A 255 -7.03 13.48 12.73
N LYS A 256 -7.39 13.03 13.93
CA LYS A 256 -7.55 13.90 15.11
C LYS A 256 -6.55 13.58 16.20
N VAL A 257 -6.04 14.63 16.83
CA VAL A 257 -5.04 14.58 17.90
C VAL A 257 -5.45 15.52 19.02
N GLN A 258 -5.30 15.08 20.28
CA GLN A 258 -5.53 15.93 21.44
C GLN A 258 -4.20 16.48 21.96
N LEU A 259 -4.02 17.80 21.86
CA LEU A 259 -2.80 18.49 22.29
C LEU A 259 -3.05 19.30 23.56
N ASN A 260 -2.03 19.41 24.40
CA ASN A 260 -1.95 20.38 25.49
C ASN A 260 -1.24 21.65 25.02
N ALA A 261 -1.60 22.80 25.60
CA ALA A 261 -0.87 24.04 25.36
C ALA A 261 0.64 23.84 25.62
N GLY A 262 1.47 24.21 24.64
CA GLY A 262 2.93 24.09 24.68
C GLY A 262 3.50 22.80 24.09
N ASN A 263 2.65 21.84 23.71
CA ASN A 263 3.10 20.67 22.94
C ASN A 263 3.61 21.07 21.56
N LEU A 264 4.73 20.48 21.16
CA LEU A 264 5.24 20.51 19.79
C LEU A 264 4.81 19.24 19.09
N ILE A 265 4.01 19.37 18.04
CA ILE A 265 3.67 18.29 17.14
C ILE A 265 4.56 18.40 15.89
N SER A 266 5.16 17.27 15.49
CA SER A 266 5.81 17.06 14.21
C SER A 266 4.97 16.06 13.42
N ILE A 267 4.66 16.38 12.17
CA ILE A 267 3.86 15.57 11.26
C ILE A 267 4.69 15.34 10.02
N GLY A 268 5.02 14.09 9.71
CA GLY A 268 5.66 13.71 8.46
C GLY A 268 4.74 12.80 7.65
N VAL A 269 4.59 13.10 6.37
CA VAL A 269 3.98 12.20 5.40
C VAL A 269 5.13 11.61 4.58
N GLN A 270 5.04 10.33 4.19
CA GLN A 270 5.94 9.72 3.21
C GLN A 270 5.08 9.13 2.10
N ALA A 271 5.06 9.75 0.92
CA ALA A 271 4.35 9.28 -0.26
C ALA A 271 5.36 8.90 -1.35
N GLU A 272 6.29 9.80 -1.67
CA GLU A 272 7.31 9.58 -2.70
C GLU A 272 8.26 8.43 -2.32
N THR A 273 8.75 8.43 -1.07
CA THR A 273 9.72 7.43 -0.58
C THR A 273 9.15 6.00 -0.51
N ILE A 274 7.83 5.83 -0.47
CA ILE A 274 7.20 4.50 -0.49
C ILE A 274 7.19 3.91 -1.91
N GLY A 275 7.25 4.76 -2.94
CA GLY A 275 7.18 4.37 -4.34
C GLY A 275 5.79 3.85 -4.75
N SER A 276 5.48 3.94 -6.06
CA SER A 276 4.22 3.45 -6.65
C SER A 276 2.95 4.29 -6.37
N THR A 277 3.08 5.59 -6.14
CA THR A 277 1.94 6.51 -6.01
C THR A 277 2.16 7.77 -6.85
N ASP A 278 1.06 8.34 -7.36
CA ASP A 278 1.05 9.64 -8.02
C ASP A 278 0.77 10.79 -7.03
N LEU A 279 0.65 10.50 -5.73
CA LEU A 279 0.29 11.45 -4.68
C LEU A 279 1.44 12.42 -4.39
N ASP A 280 1.27 13.70 -4.73
CA ASP A 280 2.11 14.80 -4.28
C ASP A 280 1.54 15.33 -2.96
N SER A 281 2.05 14.80 -1.85
CA SER A 281 1.43 14.98 -0.53
C SER A 281 1.28 16.45 -0.12
N TYR A 282 0.14 16.78 0.51
CA TYR A 282 -0.16 18.10 1.06
C TYR A 282 -0.80 17.95 2.44
N VAL A 283 -0.09 18.39 3.48
CA VAL A 283 -0.58 18.29 4.87
C VAL A 283 -1.14 19.62 5.36
N ARG A 284 -2.33 19.59 5.96
CA ARG A 284 -2.97 20.75 6.61
C ARG A 284 -3.26 20.47 8.06
N LEU A 285 -3.06 21.46 8.92
CA LEU A 285 -3.45 21.42 10.33
C LEU A 285 -4.62 22.36 10.57
N PHE A 286 -5.68 21.87 11.21
CA PHE A 286 -6.88 22.62 11.54
C PHE A 286 -7.14 22.70 13.05
N ASP A 287 -7.82 23.76 13.46
CA ASP A 287 -8.38 23.87 14.80
C ASP A 287 -9.67 23.03 14.98
N SER A 288 -10.19 23.01 16.20
CA SER A 288 -11.42 22.27 16.54
C SER A 288 -12.68 22.69 15.75
N SER A 289 -12.67 23.87 15.12
CA SER A 289 -13.78 24.40 14.30
C SER A 289 -13.57 24.19 12.80
N GLY A 290 -12.44 23.59 12.38
CA GLY A 290 -12.10 23.37 10.98
C GLY A 290 -11.42 24.56 10.31
N ASN A 291 -10.97 25.57 11.06
CA ASN A 291 -10.17 26.64 10.48
C ASN A 291 -8.73 26.14 10.30
N GLU A 292 -8.17 26.35 9.13
CA GLU A 292 -6.76 26.05 8.87
C GLU A 292 -5.86 26.93 9.72
N ILE A 293 -4.86 26.30 10.34
CA ILE A 293 -3.82 26.92 11.16
C ILE A 293 -2.55 27.12 10.34
N THR A 294 -2.10 26.05 9.70
CA THR A 294 -0.89 26.00 8.86
C THR A 294 -0.93 24.76 7.97
N PHE A 295 -0.09 24.74 6.94
CA PHE A 295 0.04 23.63 6.00
C PHE A 295 1.52 23.47 5.61
N ASP A 296 1.85 22.37 4.96
CA ASP A 296 3.11 22.13 4.27
C ASP A 296 2.90 21.15 3.10
N ASP A 297 3.70 21.25 2.05
CA ASP A 297 3.66 20.38 0.88
C ASP A 297 4.98 19.63 0.65
N ASP A 298 6.12 20.33 0.69
CA ASP A 298 7.40 19.79 0.19
C ASP A 298 8.61 19.88 1.16
N SER A 299 8.41 20.24 2.42
CA SER A 299 9.54 20.54 3.32
C SER A 299 10.18 19.31 4.00
N GLY A 300 9.67 18.10 3.72
CA GLY A 300 10.18 16.81 4.17
C GLY A 300 11.27 16.21 3.28
N SER A 301 11.52 14.90 3.45
CA SER A 301 12.47 14.17 2.60
C SER A 301 11.90 13.98 1.20
N GLU A 302 12.75 14.08 0.17
CA GLU A 302 12.37 13.77 -1.22
C GLU A 302 11.16 14.57 -1.77
N SER A 303 10.82 15.70 -1.14
CA SER A 303 9.64 16.57 -1.42
C SER A 303 8.32 16.11 -0.78
N ASP A 304 8.36 15.17 0.17
CA ASP A 304 7.19 14.86 1.01
C ASP A 304 6.84 16.01 1.98
N SER A 305 5.62 16.07 2.49
CA SER A 305 5.21 17.12 3.45
C SER A 305 5.75 16.89 4.87
N TYR A 306 6.23 17.96 5.53
CA TYR A 306 6.63 17.95 6.94
C TYR A 306 6.19 19.22 7.69
N LEU A 307 5.49 19.07 8.81
CA LEU A 307 4.92 20.19 9.56
C LEU A 307 5.29 20.13 11.03
N GLU A 308 5.85 21.22 11.56
CA GLU A 308 6.02 21.44 13.00
C GLU A 308 5.09 22.55 13.52
N PHE A 309 4.37 22.26 14.61
CA PHE A 309 3.45 23.22 15.22
C PHE A 309 3.48 23.15 16.74
N VAL A 310 3.32 24.31 17.38
CA VAL A 310 3.23 24.43 18.83
C VAL A 310 1.82 24.82 19.22
N ALA A 311 1.13 23.94 19.95
CA ALA A 311 -0.25 24.19 20.36
C ALA A 311 -0.35 25.39 21.32
N PRO A 312 -1.04 26.49 20.97
CA PRO A 312 -1.24 27.64 21.85
C PRO A 312 -2.27 27.37 22.96
N THR A 313 -3.13 26.39 22.76
CA THR A 313 -4.23 26.05 23.66
C THR A 313 -4.41 24.55 23.74
N THR A 314 -4.82 24.05 24.91
CA THR A 314 -5.25 22.65 25.02
C THR A 314 -6.54 22.44 24.24
N GLY A 315 -6.57 21.44 23.35
CA GLY A 315 -7.72 21.20 22.48
C GLY A 315 -7.48 20.07 21.48
N THR A 316 -8.55 19.71 20.78
CA THR A 316 -8.49 18.80 19.64
C THR A 316 -8.06 19.58 18.40
N TYR A 317 -7.09 19.03 17.68
CA TYR A 317 -6.61 19.50 16.39
C TYR A 317 -6.83 18.40 15.35
N TYR A 318 -6.92 18.80 14.09
CA TYR A 318 -7.12 17.87 12.98
C TYR A 318 -6.01 18.02 11.95
N ILE A 319 -5.55 16.90 11.42
CA ILE A 319 -4.50 16.81 10.42
C ILE A 319 -5.16 16.24 9.19
N GLY A 320 -5.10 16.95 8.07
CA GLY A 320 -5.66 16.47 6.81
C GLY A 320 -4.57 16.25 5.78
N ILE A 321 -4.67 15.12 5.07
CA ILE A 321 -3.75 14.70 4.02
C ILE A 321 -4.52 14.67 2.72
N SER A 322 -3.97 15.32 1.70
CA SER A 322 -4.50 15.32 0.33
C SER A 322 -3.34 15.36 -0.66
N ASP A 323 -3.66 15.34 -1.94
CA ASP A 323 -2.74 15.82 -2.98
C ASP A 323 -2.63 17.37 -2.97
N THR A 324 -1.51 17.91 -3.43
CA THR A 324 -1.27 19.36 -3.58
C THR A 324 -2.31 20.04 -4.47
N SER A 325 -2.79 19.35 -5.50
CA SER A 325 -3.83 19.83 -6.41
C SER A 325 -5.21 19.93 -5.75
N ASN A 326 -5.42 19.16 -4.67
CA ASN A 326 -6.62 19.25 -3.82
C ASN A 326 -6.39 20.07 -2.53
N SER A 327 -5.34 20.88 -2.42
CA SER A 327 -5.05 21.72 -1.23
C SER A 327 -6.21 22.62 -0.73
N GLY A 328 -7.19 22.93 -1.60
CA GLY A 328 -8.35 23.78 -1.32
C GLY A 328 -9.59 23.08 -0.74
N TYR A 329 -9.55 21.79 -0.37
CA TYR A 329 -10.71 21.08 0.18
C TYR A 329 -11.30 21.74 1.45
N ASN A 330 -12.57 21.47 1.74
CA ASN A 330 -13.24 21.89 2.96
C ASN A 330 -13.40 20.69 3.92
N PRO A 331 -12.74 20.69 5.09
CA PRO A 331 -12.73 19.53 6.00
C PRO A 331 -14.08 19.23 6.66
N THR A 332 -15.14 19.98 6.33
CA THR A 332 -16.51 19.75 6.82
C THR A 332 -17.45 19.21 5.74
N VAL A 333 -16.96 19.03 4.51
CA VAL A 333 -17.75 18.57 3.36
C VAL A 333 -16.95 17.49 2.63
N ALA A 334 -17.38 16.24 2.75
CA ALA A 334 -16.77 15.10 2.06
C ALA A 334 -16.79 15.30 0.54
N GLY A 335 -15.70 14.93 -0.14
CA GLY A 335 -15.55 15.08 -1.58
C GLY A 335 -15.56 16.55 -2.06
N SER A 336 -15.06 17.48 -1.25
CA SER A 336 -14.92 18.88 -1.65
C SER A 336 -13.50 19.19 -2.13
N GLY A 337 -13.36 20.26 -2.91
CA GLY A 337 -12.07 20.67 -3.47
C GLY A 337 -12.00 20.40 -4.98
N SER A 338 -10.84 19.95 -5.45
CA SER A 338 -10.54 19.70 -6.86
C SER A 338 -10.08 18.27 -7.05
N ASP A 339 -10.52 17.64 -8.14
CA ASP A 339 -10.07 16.30 -8.51
C ASP A 339 -8.55 16.31 -8.71
N SER A 340 -7.85 15.38 -8.07
CA SER A 340 -6.40 15.29 -8.00
C SER A 340 -5.89 13.86 -8.17
N ASP A 341 -4.57 13.71 -8.11
CA ASP A 341 -3.93 12.41 -8.01
C ASP A 341 -4.21 11.77 -6.63
N THR A 342 -3.93 10.46 -6.55
CA THR A 342 -4.26 9.59 -5.41
C THR A 342 -3.03 8.80 -4.99
N GLY A 343 -3.11 8.23 -3.79
CA GLY A 343 -2.38 7.01 -3.50
C GLY A 343 -1.86 6.88 -2.08
N LEU A 344 -0.85 6.02 -1.95
CA LEU A 344 -0.37 5.48 -0.69
C LEU A 344 0.51 6.49 0.05
N TYR A 345 0.35 6.58 1.36
CA TYR A 345 1.30 7.27 2.22
C TYR A 345 1.46 6.58 3.57
N ASN A 346 2.61 6.81 4.21
CA ASN A 346 2.81 6.56 5.63
C ASN A 346 2.76 7.90 6.37
N LEU A 347 1.94 7.98 7.42
CA LEU A 347 1.82 9.15 8.28
C LEU A 347 2.50 8.89 9.60
N ASP A 348 3.47 9.74 9.96
CA ASP A 348 4.12 9.75 11.27
C ASP A 348 3.80 11.03 12.02
N ILE A 349 3.23 10.89 13.22
CA ILE A 349 2.95 11.98 14.14
C ILE A 349 3.77 11.78 15.41
N ASN A 350 4.49 12.81 15.83
CA ASN A 350 5.22 12.84 17.08
C ASN A 350 4.84 14.09 17.88
N VAL A 351 4.38 13.91 19.11
CA VAL A 351 4.05 15.01 20.02
C VAL A 351 5.01 15.01 21.21
N GLY A 352 5.85 16.04 21.26
CA GLY A 352 6.87 16.24 22.26
C GLY A 352 6.74 17.56 23.02
N LEU A 353 7.75 17.81 23.86
CA LEU A 353 7.94 19.11 24.51
C LEU A 353 8.73 20.02 23.57
N GLY A 354 8.29 21.28 23.44
CA GLY A 354 8.77 22.22 22.44
C GLY A 354 10.27 22.42 22.34
N ARG A 355 11.04 22.35 23.44
CA ARG A 355 12.51 22.26 23.45
C ARG A 355 13.01 21.58 24.72
N SER A 356 13.88 20.56 24.62
CA SER A 356 14.62 20.03 25.78
C SER A 356 16.12 20.33 25.64
N ALA A 357 16.73 20.93 26.65
CA ALA A 357 18.16 21.16 26.73
C ALA A 357 18.75 20.42 27.95
N ILE A 358 19.87 19.71 27.77
CA ILE A 358 20.66 19.17 28.87
C ILE A 358 21.64 20.27 29.29
N LEU A 359 21.48 20.81 30.50
CA LEU A 359 22.55 21.55 31.14
C LEU A 359 23.55 20.53 31.68
N ALA A 360 24.65 20.35 30.93
CA ALA A 360 25.78 19.61 31.44
C ALA A 360 26.43 20.43 32.57
N THR A 361 26.37 19.90 33.78
CA THR A 361 27.23 20.32 34.89
C THR A 361 28.62 19.70 34.70
N ALA A 362 29.57 20.03 35.59
CA ALA A 362 30.94 19.55 35.45
C ALA A 362 31.00 18.01 35.46
N PRO A 363 32.08 17.40 34.91
CA PRO A 363 32.22 15.95 34.86
C PRO A 363 32.10 15.33 36.27
N GLY A 364 31.06 14.53 36.49
CA GLY A 364 30.80 13.84 37.77
C GLY A 364 29.52 14.27 38.50
N ASP A 365 28.88 15.37 38.11
CA ASP A 365 27.80 15.99 38.88
C ASP A 365 26.37 15.62 38.41
N GLY A 366 26.23 14.81 37.35
CA GLY A 366 24.93 14.46 36.74
C GLY A 366 24.29 15.62 35.97
N GLY A 367 23.65 15.34 34.84
CA GLY A 367 23.01 16.39 34.01
C GLY A 367 21.59 16.73 34.48
N VAL A 368 21.21 18.01 34.46
CA VAL A 368 19.81 18.43 34.63
C VAL A 368 19.15 18.53 33.25
N ARG A 369 18.10 17.74 33.03
CA ARG A 369 17.23 17.89 31.85
C ARG A 369 16.26 19.04 32.12
N VAL A 370 16.38 20.12 31.34
CA VAL A 370 15.45 21.24 31.38
C VAL A 370 14.64 21.23 30.10
N ALA A 371 13.33 21.03 30.21
CA ALA A 371 12.41 21.25 29.10
C ALA A 371 11.81 22.65 29.20
N LEU A 372 11.87 23.38 28.10
CA LEU A 372 11.06 24.56 27.85
C LEU A 372 9.83 24.07 27.09
N ASP A 373 8.64 24.52 27.48
CA ASP A 373 7.56 24.53 26.51
C ASP A 373 7.96 25.45 25.34
N ALA A 374 7.31 25.32 24.19
CA ALA A 374 7.69 26.14 23.04
C ALA A 374 7.30 27.64 23.18
N PHE A 375 6.74 28.05 24.32
CA PHE A 375 6.56 29.46 24.70
C PHE A 375 7.71 29.99 25.58
N GLY A 376 8.74 29.17 25.83
CA GLY A 376 9.86 29.54 26.69
C GLY A 376 9.50 29.57 28.18
N SER A 377 8.38 28.96 28.57
CA SER A 377 7.98 28.75 29.96
C SER A 377 8.50 27.42 30.47
N PHE A 378 8.85 27.39 31.76
CA PHE A 378 9.13 26.14 32.45
C PHE A 378 7.81 25.42 32.72
N GLY A 379 7.54 24.38 31.95
CA GLY A 379 6.47 23.43 32.24
C GLY A 379 6.94 22.43 33.28
N SER A 380 6.74 22.71 34.57
CA SER A 380 6.80 21.64 35.58
C SER A 380 5.57 20.76 35.38
N THR A 381 5.73 19.61 34.74
CA THR A 381 4.78 18.50 34.92
C THR A 381 5.43 17.46 35.79
N THR A 382 5.03 17.46 37.06
CA THR A 382 5.12 16.30 37.93
C THR A 382 4.12 15.25 37.43
N GLY A 383 4.54 13.99 37.38
CA GLY A 383 3.61 12.85 37.37
C GLY A 383 3.75 11.85 36.22
N SER A 384 4.79 11.01 36.26
CA SER A 384 4.65 9.54 36.40
C SER A 384 6.03 8.91 36.28
N ALA A 385 6.38 8.10 37.28
CA ALA A 385 7.64 7.41 37.41
C ALA A 385 8.07 6.72 36.11
N ILE A 386 9.22 7.12 35.57
CA ILE A 386 10.05 6.18 34.83
C ILE A 386 10.58 5.23 35.91
N THR A 387 10.01 4.03 36.01
CA THR A 387 10.48 2.99 36.92
C THR A 387 11.82 2.47 36.41
N ASP A 388 12.90 3.03 36.93
CA ASP A 388 14.22 2.40 36.95
C ASP A 388 14.21 1.34 38.07
N PRO A 389 14.42 0.05 37.77
CA PRO A 389 14.37 -1.02 38.77
C PRO A 389 15.54 -1.00 39.77
N ASP A 390 16.54 -0.13 39.59
CA ASP A 390 17.76 -0.11 40.42
C ASP A 390 17.83 1.03 41.46
N LEU A 391 16.77 1.84 41.64
CA LEU A 391 16.77 2.98 42.57
C LEU A 391 15.60 2.93 43.59
N GLU A 392 15.95 2.78 44.87
CA GLU A 392 15.01 2.85 46.00
C GLU A 392 14.49 4.29 46.20
N GLU A 393 13.19 4.45 45.92
CA GLU A 393 12.22 5.41 46.48
C GLU A 393 12.77 6.76 47.03
N TYR A 394 12.63 7.84 46.24
CA TYR A 394 12.61 9.22 46.76
C TYR A 394 11.56 10.09 46.05
N SER A 395 11.11 11.09 46.81
CA SER A 395 9.97 12.01 46.62
C SER A 395 9.95 12.83 45.33
N ASP A 396 8.72 13.19 44.91
CA ASP A 396 8.30 13.96 43.71
C ASP A 396 8.86 15.39 43.53
N ASP A 397 9.92 15.77 44.23
CA ASP A 397 10.59 17.06 44.04
C ASP A 397 12.04 16.84 43.66
N ALA A 398 12.46 17.41 42.52
CA ALA A 398 13.85 17.44 42.11
C ALA A 398 14.66 18.28 43.12
N PHE A 399 15.24 17.63 44.13
CA PHE A 399 16.20 18.24 45.03
C PHE A 399 17.55 18.38 44.30
N TYR A 400 17.95 19.63 44.06
CA TYR A 400 19.32 19.97 43.71
C TYR A 400 20.07 20.27 45.02
N ASP A 401 20.98 19.37 45.42
CA ASP A 401 21.93 19.57 46.54
C ASP A 401 23.32 19.87 45.97
N PRO A 402 23.75 21.14 45.87
CA PRO A 402 24.98 21.49 45.19
C PRO A 402 26.26 21.35 46.01
N LEU A 403 26.23 20.96 47.28
CA LEU A 403 27.42 21.08 48.12
C LEU A 403 27.63 19.86 49.03
N GLY A 404 28.63 19.05 48.66
CA GLY A 404 29.25 18.09 49.57
C GLY A 404 29.58 18.75 50.92
N ALA A 405 29.18 18.06 51.99
CA ALA A 405 29.29 18.44 53.40
C ALA A 405 30.53 19.27 53.77
N GLY A 406 30.33 20.41 54.46
CA GLY A 406 31.46 21.06 55.15
C GLY A 406 31.35 22.49 55.71
N GLU A 407 30.21 23.16 55.80
CA GLU A 407 30.17 24.58 56.22
C GLU A 407 29.25 24.89 57.41
N GLU A 408 29.55 25.99 58.13
CA GLU A 408 28.91 26.37 59.40
C GLU A 408 27.44 26.84 59.26
N SER A 409 26.67 26.57 60.32
CA SER A 409 25.28 26.98 60.51
C SER A 409 25.10 28.51 60.39
N GLY A 410 24.14 28.96 59.57
CA GLY A 410 23.85 30.38 59.35
C GLY A 410 24.47 30.97 58.07
N THR A 411 25.09 30.15 57.22
CA THR A 411 25.56 30.59 55.90
C THR A 411 24.38 30.84 54.96
N ILE A 412 24.15 32.10 54.57
CA ILE A 412 23.18 32.46 53.54
C ILE A 412 23.84 32.23 52.17
N TYR A 413 23.43 31.18 51.46
CA TYR A 413 23.81 30.99 50.07
C TYR A 413 22.84 31.77 49.16
N ALA A 414 23.38 32.69 48.37
CA ALA A 414 22.67 33.16 47.19
C ALA A 414 22.79 32.06 46.13
N SER A 415 21.68 31.38 45.79
CA SER A 415 21.68 30.47 44.64
C SER A 415 22.08 31.27 43.40
N ALA A 416 23.22 30.94 42.78
CA ALA A 416 23.77 31.68 41.64
C ALA A 416 23.07 31.36 40.30
N VAL A 417 21.90 30.71 40.31
CA VAL A 417 21.14 30.48 39.08
C VAL A 417 20.23 31.68 38.83
N ALA A 418 20.79 32.68 38.16
CA ALA A 418 20.02 33.76 37.54
C ALA A 418 19.94 33.52 36.03
N ILE A 419 18.80 33.01 35.55
CA ILE A 419 18.57 32.86 34.11
C ILE A 419 18.06 34.21 33.58
N ARG A 420 18.84 34.83 32.70
CA ARG A 420 18.48 36.10 32.03
C ARG A 420 17.77 35.79 30.73
N ILE A 421 16.53 36.26 30.57
CA ILE A 421 15.78 36.19 29.31
C ILE A 421 15.42 37.62 28.88
N GLY A 422 15.93 38.05 27.72
CA GLY A 422 15.56 39.31 27.06
C GLY A 422 16.33 40.59 27.48
N ASP A 423 16.27 41.60 26.61
CA ASP A 423 17.10 42.83 26.68
C ASP A 423 16.46 44.05 27.38
N THR A 424 15.24 43.96 27.91
CA THR A 424 14.63 45.08 28.64
C THR A 424 13.90 44.65 29.92
N GLY A 425 14.69 44.57 31.00
CA GLY A 425 14.33 45.06 32.35
C GLY A 425 13.17 44.41 33.11
N LEU A 426 13.43 43.26 33.74
CA LEU A 426 13.08 42.91 35.15
C LEU A 426 13.59 41.49 35.47
N ARG A 427 14.30 41.32 36.60
CA ARG A 427 14.71 40.00 37.10
C ARG A 427 13.59 39.46 38.01
N GLN A 428 13.13 38.24 37.79
CA GLN A 428 12.32 37.49 38.76
C GLN A 428 13.16 36.37 39.36
N TYR A 429 13.07 36.21 40.69
CA TYR A 429 13.73 35.16 41.44
C TYR A 429 12.67 34.12 41.84
N LEU A 430 12.93 32.85 41.53
CA LEU A 430 12.07 31.72 41.94
C LEU A 430 12.36 31.39 43.41
N SER A 431 11.60 32.04 44.29
CA SER A 431 11.49 31.83 45.73
C SER A 431 12.69 32.23 46.61
N PHE A 432 12.37 32.79 47.78
CA PHE A 432 13.24 32.80 48.95
C PHE A 432 12.73 31.67 49.86
N TYR A 433 13.60 30.73 50.23
CA TYR A 433 13.34 29.84 51.34
C TYR A 433 14.41 30.05 52.41
N ASP A 434 13.96 30.21 53.65
CA ASP A 434 14.78 30.07 54.83
C ASP A 434 14.82 28.58 55.16
N ILE A 435 16.01 27.98 55.13
CA ILE A 435 16.19 26.61 55.61
C ILE A 435 16.35 26.72 57.12
N GLY A 436 15.22 26.94 57.80
CA GLY A 436 15.16 26.90 59.25
C GLY A 436 15.61 25.53 59.74
N ASN A 437 16.68 25.49 60.52
CA ASN A 437 16.95 24.32 61.34
C ASN A 437 15.89 24.26 62.45
N GLU A 438 15.26 23.11 62.63
CA GLU A 438 14.70 22.72 63.92
C GLU A 438 15.87 22.58 64.91
N ASP A 439 16.29 23.72 65.50
CA ASP A 439 16.86 23.89 66.84
C ASP A 439 17.63 25.21 66.92
N GLY A 440 16.93 26.29 67.32
CA GLY A 440 17.53 27.56 67.76
C GLY A 440 17.01 28.80 67.07
#